data_AF-Q9K6R3-F1
#
_entry.id   AF-Q9K6R3-F1
#
_cell.length_a   1.000
_cell.length_b   1.000
_cell.length_c   1.000
_cell.angle_alpha   90.00
_cell.angle_beta   90.00
_cell.angle_gamma   90.00
#
_symmetry.space_group_name_H-M   'P 1'
#
loop_
_entity.id
_entity.type
_entity.pdbx_description
1 polymer ?
#
loop_
_entity_poly.entity_id
_entity_poly.type
_entity_poly.pdbx_seq_one_letter_code
_entity_poly.pdbx_strand_id
1 'polypeptide(L)'
;MRFHKFIVFCIALLLSFVLWSNETAQAQVLKLGTYDTAVIQLKIDLEKAGFKVSDNPTTYFGPTTEQKVKEFQQAYGLTVDGIAGPATLSKLDEVVRGTVRPATLRFGDRHPYVIQLKKDLAEAGFPVSGSPTEYFGSVTESQVKAFQRAHGLTANGVVESATYAKLDEVLNGNSRPATLRFGDRHPYVIQLKKDLAEAGFPVSGSPTEYFGSVTESQVKAFQRAHGLTANGVVGSATYAKLDEVLNGNSRPATLRFGDRHPYVIQLKKDLAEAGFPVSGSPTEYFGSVTESQVKAFQRTYGLTVDGIVGSATYSKLDEVLKNGTGRPATLRFGDRHPYVIQLKKDLAEVGFPVSGSPTEYFGSVTESQVKAFQRAYGLTADGIVGSATYSKLDEVLLNGTTLPSNKALSGRTIVVDPGHGGSDPGAIANGLQEKVVALDISKRLETKLKAQGATVIMTRSTDVYPSLTDRVNIANSSGADAFISIHLNAATSTSANGTETYWNSAHAATNSRSLATNIQQELVRAINTNNRGVKEANFQVIRDTRIPSVLVEVGFLTNPTEANRMKSASFLDSAAEGILNGTIKHFN
;
A
#
# COMPACT_ATOMS: atom_id res chain seq x y z
N MET A 1 -15.58 1.52 -49.46
CA MET A 1 -14.38 2.29 -49.84
C MET A 1 -13.63 2.64 -48.55
N ARG A 2 -12.50 1.99 -48.20
CA ARG A 2 -11.11 2.21 -48.70
C ARG A 2 -10.67 3.67 -48.43
N PHE A 3 -9.59 4.02 -47.71
CA PHE A 3 -8.31 3.41 -47.32
C PHE A 3 -7.79 4.15 -46.04
N HIS A 4 -7.31 3.48 -44.97
CA HIS A 4 -5.89 3.23 -44.59
C HIS A 4 -5.02 4.47 -44.26
N LYS A 5 -4.03 4.52 -43.35
CA LYS A 5 -3.50 3.72 -42.21
C LYS A 5 -2.09 4.30 -41.88
N PHE A 6 -1.61 4.18 -40.62
CA PHE A 6 -0.22 4.30 -40.11
C PHE A 6 0.37 5.73 -39.90
N ILE A 7 1.12 6.08 -38.83
CA ILE A 7 2.22 5.39 -38.10
C ILE A 7 2.23 5.75 -36.57
N VAL A 8 2.81 4.84 -35.76
CA VAL A 8 2.94 4.78 -34.29
C VAL A 8 4.39 5.12 -33.82
N PHE A 9 4.60 5.34 -32.50
CA PHE A 9 5.85 5.33 -31.68
C PHE A 9 6.60 6.69 -31.53
N CYS A 10 7.09 7.17 -30.37
CA CYS A 10 7.09 6.70 -28.97
C CYS A 10 7.76 7.74 -28.01
N ILE A 11 7.54 7.53 -26.70
CA ILE A 11 8.42 7.78 -25.53
C ILE A 11 8.41 9.16 -24.83
N ALA A 12 8.19 9.04 -23.53
CA ALA A 12 8.31 9.97 -22.43
C ALA A 12 9.62 10.76 -22.36
N LEU A 13 9.56 11.99 -21.82
CA LEU A 13 10.50 12.44 -20.81
C LEU A 13 10.00 13.71 -20.08
N LEU A 14 10.05 13.58 -18.76
CA LEU A 14 10.11 14.58 -17.68
C LEU A 14 10.38 16.03 -18.06
N LEU A 15 9.63 16.91 -17.38
CA LEU A 15 10.12 18.11 -16.69
C LEU A 15 11.36 18.77 -17.31
N SER A 16 11.15 19.85 -18.08
CA SER A 16 11.82 21.13 -17.84
C SER A 16 11.42 22.20 -18.86
N PHE A 17 11.48 23.45 -18.39
CA PHE A 17 11.37 24.72 -19.11
C PHE A 17 9.98 25.28 -19.46
N VAL A 18 9.49 26.04 -18.47
CA VAL A 18 8.97 27.41 -18.65
C VAL A 18 9.88 28.19 -19.62
N LEU A 19 9.33 28.67 -20.74
CA LEU A 19 9.26 30.10 -21.11
C LEU A 19 8.65 30.28 -22.51
N TRP A 20 7.46 30.89 -22.50
CA TRP A 20 6.86 31.79 -23.49
C TRP A 20 6.57 31.31 -24.93
N SER A 21 5.27 31.14 -25.19
CA SER A 21 4.62 31.96 -26.21
C SER A 21 3.40 32.64 -25.59
N ASN A 22 3.42 33.97 -25.58
CA ASN A 22 2.30 34.84 -25.25
C ASN A 22 1.10 34.53 -26.16
N GLU A 23 0.16 33.75 -25.66
CA GLU A 23 -1.25 34.07 -25.83
C GLU A 23 -1.73 34.53 -24.47
N THR A 24 -2.36 35.71 -24.42
CA THR A 24 -3.05 36.19 -23.23
C THR A 24 -4.03 35.13 -22.78
N ALA A 25 -3.64 34.30 -21.81
CA ALA A 25 -4.52 33.38 -21.13
C ALA A 25 -5.63 34.23 -20.51
N GLN A 26 -6.78 34.25 -21.16
CA GLN A 26 -7.97 34.86 -20.59
C GLN A 26 -8.19 34.15 -19.25
N ALA A 27 -7.95 34.87 -18.15
CA ALA A 27 -7.99 34.29 -16.83
C ALA A 27 -9.35 33.59 -16.66
N GLN A 28 -9.33 32.29 -16.36
CA GLN A 28 -10.54 31.47 -16.38
C GLN A 28 -11.54 32.05 -15.36
N VAL A 29 -12.64 32.58 -15.87
CA VAL A 29 -13.70 33.22 -15.07
C VAL A 29 -14.91 32.29 -15.09
N LEU A 30 -15.23 31.69 -13.95
CA LEU A 30 -16.40 30.83 -13.82
C LEU A 30 -17.54 31.61 -13.14
N LYS A 31 -18.71 31.62 -13.75
CA LYS A 31 -19.88 32.38 -13.28
C LYS A 31 -21.19 31.66 -13.60
N LEU A 32 -22.31 32.15 -13.05
CA LEU A 32 -23.64 31.59 -13.33
C LEU A 32 -23.87 31.39 -14.84
N GLY A 33 -24.30 30.18 -15.22
CA GLY A 33 -24.55 29.81 -16.61
C GLY A 33 -23.37 29.13 -17.32
N THR A 34 -22.18 29.07 -16.70
CA THR A 34 -20.99 28.44 -17.30
C THR A 34 -21.11 26.92 -17.33
N TYR A 35 -20.70 26.28 -18.43
CA TYR A 35 -20.50 24.83 -18.53
C TYR A 35 -19.02 24.55 -18.81
N ASP A 36 -18.27 24.13 -17.80
CA ASP A 36 -16.84 23.89 -17.88
C ASP A 36 -16.43 22.80 -16.89
N THR A 37 -15.47 21.96 -17.26
CA THR A 37 -14.89 20.95 -16.36
C THR A 37 -14.25 21.54 -15.11
N ALA A 38 -13.70 22.77 -15.19
CA ALA A 38 -13.16 23.48 -14.04
C ALA A 38 -14.23 23.82 -12.98
N VAL A 39 -15.51 23.84 -13.34
CA VAL A 39 -16.61 24.01 -12.38
C VAL A 39 -16.71 22.81 -11.43
N ILE A 40 -16.36 21.60 -11.87
CA ILE A 40 -16.31 20.42 -11.01
C ILE A 40 -15.23 20.63 -9.93
N GLN A 41 -14.04 21.07 -10.35
CA GLN A 41 -12.92 21.32 -9.45
C GLN A 41 -13.24 22.44 -8.46
N LEU A 42 -13.84 23.55 -8.94
CA LEU A 42 -14.32 24.63 -8.08
C LEU A 42 -15.27 24.13 -6.98
N LYS A 43 -16.24 23.25 -7.31
CA LYS A 43 -17.19 22.70 -6.34
C LYS A 43 -16.51 21.80 -5.30
N ILE A 44 -15.55 20.99 -5.73
CA ILE A 44 -14.74 20.15 -4.84
C ILE A 44 -13.94 21.03 -3.88
N ASP A 45 -13.32 22.08 -4.38
CA ASP A 45 -12.45 22.95 -3.58
C ASP A 45 -13.28 23.85 -2.64
N LEU A 46 -14.46 24.31 -3.07
CA LEU A 46 -15.43 24.94 -2.17
C LEU A 46 -15.88 23.99 -1.06
N GLU A 47 -16.16 22.71 -1.37
CA GLU A 47 -16.52 21.72 -0.35
C GLU A 47 -15.38 21.50 0.66
N LYS A 48 -14.13 21.37 0.19
CA LYS A 48 -12.94 21.29 1.06
C LYS A 48 -12.77 22.55 1.93
N ALA A 49 -13.11 23.72 1.41
CA ALA A 49 -13.11 24.98 2.15
C ALA A 49 -14.32 25.13 3.10
N GLY A 50 -15.23 24.14 3.17
CA GLY A 50 -16.41 24.14 4.04
C GLY A 50 -17.69 24.69 3.39
N PHE A 51 -17.67 25.02 2.10
CA PHE A 51 -18.77 25.60 1.32
C PHE A 51 -19.36 24.56 0.34
N LYS A 52 -19.88 23.46 0.88
CA LYS A 52 -20.42 22.34 0.09
C LYS A 52 -21.49 22.79 -0.91
N VAL A 53 -21.33 22.39 -2.18
CA VAL A 53 -22.27 22.72 -3.27
C VAL A 53 -23.21 21.56 -3.59
N SER A 54 -22.70 20.33 -3.76
CA SER A 54 -23.47 19.14 -4.13
C SER A 54 -22.66 17.86 -3.97
N ASP A 55 -23.30 16.73 -3.65
CA ASP A 55 -22.63 15.40 -3.58
C ASP A 55 -22.18 14.85 -4.94
N ASN A 56 -22.77 15.32 -6.05
CA ASN A 56 -22.46 14.91 -7.42
C ASN A 56 -22.13 16.14 -8.30
N PRO A 57 -20.90 16.68 -8.23
CA PRO A 57 -20.55 17.91 -8.91
C PRO A 57 -20.60 17.75 -10.44
N THR A 58 -21.43 18.56 -11.09
CA THR A 58 -21.55 18.66 -12.56
C THR A 58 -20.66 19.77 -13.13
N THR A 59 -20.47 19.80 -14.45
CA THR A 59 -19.77 20.89 -15.16
C THR A 59 -20.55 22.22 -15.17
N TYR A 60 -21.79 22.24 -14.71
CA TYR A 60 -22.66 23.42 -14.75
C TYR A 60 -22.51 24.32 -13.51
N PHE A 61 -22.17 25.58 -13.72
CA PHE A 61 -22.14 26.61 -12.67
C PHE A 61 -23.55 27.20 -12.52
N GLY A 62 -24.34 26.58 -11.64
CA GLY A 62 -25.73 26.98 -11.37
C GLY A 62 -25.89 27.92 -10.18
N PRO A 63 -27.14 28.31 -9.85
CA PRO A 63 -27.44 29.25 -8.76
C PRO A 63 -26.88 28.81 -7.39
N THR A 64 -26.89 27.50 -7.09
CA THR A 64 -26.30 26.96 -5.86
C THR A 64 -24.78 27.16 -5.81
N THR A 65 -24.09 26.99 -6.93
CA THR A 65 -22.63 27.21 -7.02
C THR A 65 -22.31 28.69 -6.84
N GLU A 66 -23.08 29.57 -7.49
CA GLU A 66 -22.94 31.02 -7.33
C GLU A 66 -23.13 31.45 -5.87
N GLN A 67 -24.15 30.92 -5.20
CA GLN A 67 -24.43 31.23 -3.80
C GLN A 67 -23.27 30.79 -2.89
N LYS A 68 -22.69 29.60 -3.13
CA LYS A 68 -21.54 29.11 -2.35
C LYS A 68 -20.27 29.89 -2.62
N VAL A 69 -20.07 30.38 -3.84
CA VAL A 69 -19.00 31.33 -4.15
C VAL A 69 -19.19 32.63 -3.39
N LYS A 70 -20.42 33.18 -3.31
CA LYS A 70 -20.71 34.40 -2.53
C LYS A 70 -20.45 34.21 -1.04
N GLU A 71 -20.88 33.07 -0.47
CA GLU A 71 -20.60 32.72 0.93
C GLU A 71 -19.09 32.63 1.20
N PHE A 72 -18.33 31.98 0.32
CA PHE A 72 -16.88 31.89 0.41
C PHE A 72 -16.23 33.28 0.31
N GLN A 73 -16.63 34.08 -0.68
CA GLN A 73 -16.12 35.45 -0.86
C GLN A 73 -16.36 36.31 0.38
N GLN A 74 -17.57 36.24 0.95
CA GLN A 74 -17.91 36.95 2.17
C GLN A 74 -17.06 36.49 3.36
N ALA A 75 -16.84 35.18 3.52
CA ALA A 75 -16.07 34.62 4.62
C ALA A 75 -14.59 35.03 4.59
N TYR A 76 -14.02 35.24 3.39
CA TYR A 76 -12.61 35.59 3.21
C TYR A 76 -12.36 37.03 2.77
N GLY A 77 -13.36 37.91 2.93
CA GLY A 77 -13.22 39.36 2.69
C GLY A 77 -12.95 39.74 1.23
N LEU A 78 -13.44 38.94 0.28
CA LEU A 78 -13.37 39.22 -1.16
C LEU A 78 -14.60 40.02 -1.63
N THR A 79 -14.53 40.56 -2.85
CA THR A 79 -15.70 41.11 -3.54
C THR A 79 -16.77 40.02 -3.69
N VAL A 80 -17.98 40.27 -3.18
CA VAL A 80 -19.09 39.31 -3.17
C VAL A 80 -19.92 39.45 -4.45
N ASP A 81 -19.36 39.01 -5.58
CA ASP A 81 -20.00 39.07 -6.90
C ASP A 81 -20.52 37.72 -7.40
N GLY A 82 -20.21 36.62 -6.71
CA GLY A 82 -20.57 35.26 -7.11
C GLY A 82 -19.78 34.71 -8.30
N ILE A 83 -18.73 35.42 -8.71
CA ILE A 83 -17.86 35.05 -9.83
C ILE A 83 -16.59 34.42 -9.25
N ALA A 84 -16.29 33.19 -9.64
CA ALA A 84 -15.00 32.57 -9.35
C ALA A 84 -13.97 33.04 -10.37
N GLY A 85 -13.52 34.30 -10.19
CA GLY A 85 -12.39 34.89 -10.91
C GLY A 85 -11.05 34.64 -10.22
N PRO A 86 -9.94 35.21 -10.72
CA PRO A 86 -8.59 34.91 -10.24
C PRO A 86 -8.38 35.11 -8.74
N ALA A 87 -8.93 36.18 -8.15
CA ALA A 87 -8.82 36.45 -6.72
C ALA A 87 -9.54 35.38 -5.88
N THR A 88 -10.74 34.98 -6.30
CA THR A 88 -11.52 33.93 -5.64
C THR A 88 -10.85 32.57 -5.78
N LEU A 89 -10.39 32.20 -6.98
CA LEU A 89 -9.70 30.94 -7.23
C LEU A 89 -8.36 30.85 -6.47
N SER A 90 -7.57 31.93 -6.45
CA SER A 90 -6.32 31.99 -5.69
C SER A 90 -6.56 31.85 -4.18
N LYS A 91 -7.54 32.57 -3.64
CA LYS A 91 -7.87 32.46 -2.21
C LYS A 91 -8.40 31.07 -1.86
N LEU A 92 -9.20 30.46 -2.75
CA LEU A 92 -9.73 29.11 -2.55
C LEU A 92 -8.61 28.07 -2.54
N ASP A 93 -7.65 28.17 -3.46
CA ASP A 93 -6.46 27.32 -3.50
C ASP A 93 -5.60 27.46 -2.22
N GLU A 94 -5.40 28.68 -1.72
CA GLU A 94 -4.71 28.92 -0.44
C GLU A 94 -5.42 28.27 0.76
N VAL A 95 -6.75 28.35 0.81
CA VAL A 95 -7.59 27.76 1.87
C VAL A 95 -7.56 26.23 1.78
N VAL A 96 -7.69 25.65 0.59
CA VAL A 96 -7.64 24.21 0.36
C VAL A 96 -6.27 23.61 0.71
N ARG A 97 -5.18 24.37 0.50
CA ARG A 97 -3.83 23.99 0.96
C ARG A 97 -3.64 24.11 2.47
N GLY A 98 -4.63 24.62 3.20
CA GLY A 98 -4.55 24.82 4.65
C GLY A 98 -3.62 25.96 5.08
N THR A 99 -3.25 26.86 4.16
CA THR A 99 -2.30 27.96 4.41
C THR A 99 -2.96 29.22 4.96
N VAL A 100 -4.30 29.29 4.96
CA VAL A 100 -5.09 30.42 5.46
C VAL A 100 -5.93 29.99 6.64
N ARG A 101 -5.88 30.80 7.72
CA ARG A 101 -6.65 30.59 8.95
C ARG A 101 -8.13 30.92 8.73
N PRO A 102 -9.06 29.99 9.03
CA PRO A 102 -10.48 30.31 9.05
C PRO A 102 -10.79 31.23 10.24
N ALA A 103 -11.73 32.17 10.05
CA ALA A 103 -12.09 33.17 11.07
C ALA A 103 -12.56 32.54 12.40
N THR A 104 -13.25 31.39 12.31
CA THR A 104 -13.65 30.60 13.47
C THR A 104 -13.53 29.10 13.19
N LEU A 105 -13.15 28.31 14.19
CA LEU A 105 -13.34 26.84 14.20
C LEU A 105 -14.04 26.38 15.47
N ARG A 106 -14.92 25.40 15.37
CA ARG A 106 -15.68 24.82 16.48
C ARG A 106 -15.98 23.33 16.26
N PHE A 107 -16.50 22.68 17.30
CA PHE A 107 -16.96 21.29 17.20
C PHE A 107 -17.91 21.07 16.03
N GLY A 108 -17.62 20.04 15.24
CA GLY A 108 -18.40 19.68 14.05
C GLY A 108 -17.79 20.20 12.74
N ASP A 109 -16.91 21.20 12.79
CA ASP A 109 -16.30 21.75 11.59
C ASP A 109 -15.37 20.74 10.91
N ARG A 110 -15.33 20.80 9.57
CA ARG A 110 -14.34 20.10 8.73
C ARG A 110 -13.59 21.13 7.92
N HIS A 111 -12.29 21.27 8.19
CA HIS A 111 -11.46 22.25 7.51
C HIS A 111 -9.98 21.81 7.49
N PRO A 112 -9.25 21.94 6.38
CA PRO A 112 -7.84 21.55 6.28
C PRO A 112 -6.93 22.15 7.37
N TYR A 113 -7.17 23.42 7.75
CA TYR A 113 -6.45 24.09 8.84
C TYR A 113 -6.56 23.38 10.21
N VAL A 114 -7.58 22.55 10.44
CA VAL A 114 -7.74 21.80 11.71
C VAL A 114 -6.54 20.90 11.98
N ILE A 115 -5.88 20.38 10.94
CA ILE A 115 -4.65 19.61 11.08
C ILE A 115 -3.54 20.48 11.66
N GLN A 116 -3.38 21.71 11.16
CA GLN A 116 -2.38 22.64 11.67
C GLN A 116 -2.71 23.09 13.09
N LEU A 117 -3.97 23.43 13.38
CA LEU A 117 -4.42 23.74 14.73
C LEU A 117 -4.08 22.62 15.74
N LYS A 118 -4.25 21.34 15.37
CA LYS A 118 -3.90 20.20 16.24
C LYS A 118 -2.40 20.13 16.53
N LYS A 119 -1.55 20.48 15.55
CA LYS A 119 -0.09 20.56 15.74
C LYS A 119 0.26 21.73 16.65
N ASP A 120 -0.29 22.90 16.38
CA ASP A 120 -0.09 24.12 17.16
C ASP A 120 -0.51 23.91 18.62
N LEU A 121 -1.65 23.27 18.87
CA LEU A 121 -2.10 22.90 20.22
C LEU A 121 -1.16 21.90 20.89
N ALA A 122 -0.68 20.88 20.16
CA ALA A 122 0.26 19.90 20.71
C ALA A 122 1.60 20.55 21.09
N GLU A 123 2.09 21.47 20.25
CA GLU A 123 3.30 22.25 20.51
C GLU A 123 3.13 23.21 21.68
N ALA A 124 1.94 23.78 21.84
CA ALA A 124 1.55 24.56 23.02
C ALA A 124 1.27 23.71 24.28
N GLY A 125 1.44 22.37 24.23
CA GLY A 125 1.29 21.48 25.39
C GLY A 125 -0.11 20.88 25.58
N PHE A 126 -1.01 21.02 24.61
CA PHE A 126 -2.40 20.54 24.61
C PHE A 126 -2.63 19.51 23.49
N PRO A 127 -1.98 18.33 23.54
CA PRO A 127 -2.03 17.37 22.44
C PRO A 127 -3.44 16.83 22.21
N VAL A 128 -3.85 16.80 20.95
CA VAL A 128 -5.08 16.14 20.51
C VAL A 128 -4.74 14.70 20.11
N SER A 129 -5.26 13.72 20.83
CA SER A 129 -5.03 12.30 20.54
C SER A 129 -5.80 11.82 19.29
N GLY A 130 -5.19 10.91 18.53
CA GLY A 130 -5.74 10.33 17.30
C GLY A 130 -5.05 10.83 16.02
N SER A 131 -5.37 10.22 14.88
CA SER A 131 -4.79 10.60 13.58
C SER A 131 -5.16 12.04 13.21
N PRO A 132 -4.24 12.83 12.61
CA PRO A 132 -4.52 14.18 12.19
C PRO A 132 -5.57 14.19 11.06
N THR A 133 -6.82 14.44 11.45
CA THR A 133 -7.95 14.64 10.52
C THR A 133 -8.29 16.12 10.38
N GLU A 134 -8.97 16.47 9.29
CA GLU A 134 -9.54 17.81 9.09
C GLU A 134 -10.80 18.05 9.95
N TYR A 135 -11.25 17.05 10.71
CA TYR A 135 -12.44 17.14 11.55
C TYR A 135 -12.11 17.70 12.93
N PHE A 136 -12.81 18.77 13.31
CA PHE A 136 -12.79 19.35 14.64
C PHE A 136 -13.78 18.57 15.52
N GLY A 137 -13.28 17.49 16.12
CA GLY A 137 -14.07 16.59 16.97
C GLY A 137 -14.07 16.99 18.46
N SER A 138 -14.69 16.16 19.29
CA SER A 138 -14.85 16.41 20.74
C SER A 138 -13.51 16.47 21.49
N VAL A 139 -12.52 15.68 21.05
CA VAL A 139 -11.17 15.73 21.62
C VAL A 139 -10.49 17.06 21.30
N THR A 140 -10.61 17.55 20.06
CA THR A 140 -10.07 18.87 19.66
C THR A 140 -10.74 19.99 20.42
N GLU A 141 -12.07 19.97 20.53
CA GLU A 141 -12.83 20.94 21.33
C GLU A 141 -12.41 20.93 22.81
N SER A 142 -12.19 19.74 23.39
CA SER A 142 -11.74 19.61 24.78
C SER A 142 -10.35 20.22 24.98
N GLN A 143 -9.42 20.01 24.05
CA GLN A 143 -8.08 20.60 24.11
C GLN A 143 -8.10 22.12 23.89
N VAL A 144 -8.95 22.63 22.99
CA VAL A 144 -9.16 24.08 22.83
C VAL A 144 -9.70 24.69 24.12
N LYS A 145 -10.70 24.06 24.77
CA LYS A 145 -11.19 24.52 26.08
C LYS A 145 -10.11 24.47 27.15
N ALA A 146 -9.26 23.45 27.15
CA ALA A 146 -8.15 23.33 28.10
C ALA A 146 -7.12 24.45 27.88
N PHE A 147 -6.71 24.68 26.63
CA PHE A 147 -5.83 25.78 26.23
C PHE A 147 -6.40 27.14 26.65
N GLN A 148 -7.67 27.40 26.33
CA GLN A 148 -8.34 28.64 26.70
C GLN A 148 -8.33 28.87 28.22
N ARG A 149 -8.67 27.84 29.03
CA ARG A 149 -8.61 27.94 30.50
C ARG A 149 -7.21 28.23 31.01
N ALA A 150 -6.20 27.54 30.48
CA ALA A 150 -4.83 27.68 30.91
C ALA A 150 -4.28 29.09 30.67
N HIS A 151 -4.77 29.78 29.63
CA HIS A 151 -4.30 31.11 29.25
C HIS A 151 -5.31 32.24 29.55
N GLY A 152 -6.28 32.00 30.43
CA GLY A 152 -7.21 33.03 30.91
C GLY A 152 -8.22 33.52 29.87
N LEU A 153 -8.46 32.75 28.80
CA LEU A 153 -9.49 33.01 27.80
C LEU A 153 -10.83 32.38 28.21
N THR A 154 -11.93 32.85 27.61
CA THR A 154 -13.24 32.20 27.74
C THR A 154 -13.19 30.79 27.16
N ALA A 155 -13.45 29.77 27.99
CA ALA A 155 -13.34 28.36 27.63
C ALA A 155 -14.57 27.83 26.86
N ASN A 156 -14.92 28.49 25.75
CA ASN A 156 -16.08 28.17 24.92
C ASN A 156 -15.80 27.04 23.90
N GLY A 157 -14.54 26.64 23.68
CA GLY A 157 -14.15 25.62 22.71
C GLY A 157 -14.17 26.08 21.26
N VAL A 158 -14.38 27.38 21.04
CA VAL A 158 -14.36 28.03 19.73
C VAL A 158 -13.00 28.67 19.53
N VAL A 159 -12.33 28.36 18.43
CA VAL A 159 -11.08 29.01 18.04
C VAL A 159 -11.44 30.25 17.24
N GLU A 160 -11.37 31.40 17.91
CA GLU A 160 -11.60 32.73 17.34
C GLU A 160 -10.32 33.57 17.43
N SER A 161 -10.39 34.85 17.03
CA SER A 161 -9.21 35.73 16.95
C SER A 161 -8.39 35.76 18.25
N ALA A 162 -9.03 35.81 19.42
CA ALA A 162 -8.35 35.79 20.70
C ALA A 162 -7.63 34.46 20.99
N THR A 163 -8.25 33.33 20.62
CA THR A 163 -7.64 32.00 20.76
C THR A 163 -6.44 31.86 19.82
N TYR A 164 -6.55 32.31 18.56
CA TYR A 164 -5.43 32.30 17.61
C TYR A 164 -4.28 33.20 18.06
N ALA A 165 -4.56 34.44 18.47
CA ALA A 165 -3.54 35.37 18.91
C ALA A 165 -2.77 34.85 20.13
N LYS A 166 -3.46 34.20 21.07
CA LYS A 166 -2.81 33.58 22.23
C LYS A 166 -2.01 32.34 21.84
N LEU A 167 -2.49 31.54 20.88
CA LEU A 167 -1.75 30.39 20.36
C LEU A 167 -0.46 30.85 19.70
N ASP A 168 -0.50 31.90 18.89
CA ASP A 168 0.69 32.53 18.31
C ASP A 168 1.63 33.07 19.39
N GLU A 169 1.10 33.76 20.41
CA GLU A 169 1.90 34.27 21.52
C GLU A 169 2.61 33.14 22.28
N VAL A 170 1.95 32.01 22.51
CA VAL A 170 2.56 30.84 23.19
C VAL A 170 3.60 30.16 22.31
N LEU A 171 3.30 29.96 21.03
CA LEU A 171 4.23 29.37 20.06
C LEU A 171 5.46 30.27 19.85
N ASN A 172 5.27 31.60 19.82
CA ASN A 172 6.37 32.56 19.76
C ASN A 172 7.07 32.76 21.13
N GLY A 173 6.34 32.55 22.23
CA GLY A 173 6.79 32.61 23.63
C GLY A 173 7.55 31.36 24.10
N ASN A 174 7.59 30.31 23.28
CA ASN A 174 8.52 29.18 23.40
C ASN A 174 9.98 29.57 23.06
N SER A 175 10.26 30.85 22.79
CA SER A 175 11.62 31.37 22.69
C SER A 175 12.41 31.09 23.98
N ARG A 176 13.65 30.60 23.82
CA ARG A 176 14.54 30.24 24.94
C ARG A 176 14.80 31.47 25.84
N PRO A 177 14.36 31.48 27.11
CA PRO A 177 14.58 32.61 28.01
C PRO A 177 16.05 32.70 28.42
N ALA A 178 16.56 33.91 28.65
CA ALA A 178 17.98 34.16 28.96
C ALA A 178 18.47 33.40 30.20
N THR A 179 17.61 33.22 31.21
CA THR A 179 17.88 32.42 32.40
C THR A 179 16.62 31.71 32.89
N LEU A 180 16.76 30.50 33.44
CA LEU A 180 15.75 29.82 34.26
C LEU A 180 16.35 29.35 35.60
N ARG A 181 15.55 29.37 36.67
CA ARG A 181 15.93 28.94 38.02
C ARG A 181 14.73 28.46 38.83
N PHE A 182 15.01 27.86 39.99
CA PHE A 182 13.97 27.45 40.94
C PHE A 182 12.98 28.57 41.23
N GLY A 183 11.69 28.25 41.13
CA GLY A 183 10.59 29.19 41.35
C GLY A 183 10.01 29.79 40.08
N ASP A 184 10.74 29.75 38.96
CA ASP A 184 10.27 30.31 37.68
C ASP A 184 9.08 29.51 37.12
N ARG A 185 8.18 30.21 36.43
CA ARG A 185 7.11 29.63 35.61
C ARG A 185 7.25 30.15 34.19
N HIS A 186 7.54 29.26 33.25
CA HIS A 186 7.73 29.63 31.85
C HIS A 186 7.42 28.44 30.93
N PRO A 187 6.75 28.63 29.78
CA PRO A 187 6.44 27.56 28.82
C PRO A 187 7.66 26.71 28.40
N TYR A 188 8.80 27.37 28.12
CA TYR A 188 10.08 26.71 27.80
C TYR A 188 10.59 25.71 28.87
N VAL A 189 10.13 25.79 30.14
CA VAL A 189 10.51 24.81 31.19
C VAL A 189 10.08 23.39 30.81
N ILE A 190 8.98 23.25 30.06
CA ILE A 190 8.55 21.95 29.53
C ILE A 190 9.60 21.41 28.56
N GLN A 191 10.12 22.24 27.66
CA GLN A 191 11.17 21.84 26.72
C GLN A 191 12.49 21.54 27.43
N LEU A 192 12.92 22.38 28.38
CA LEU A 192 14.09 22.12 29.22
C LEU A 192 14.03 20.75 29.92
N LYS A 193 12.87 20.34 30.42
CA LYS A 193 12.69 19.03 31.07
C LYS A 193 12.86 17.86 30.08
N LYS A 194 12.42 18.03 28.84
CA LYS A 194 12.63 17.04 27.76
C LYS A 194 14.11 16.95 27.40
N ASP A 195 14.74 18.10 27.18
CA ASP A 195 16.16 18.24 26.86
C ASP A 195 17.06 17.60 27.94
N LEU A 196 16.76 17.84 29.23
CA LEU A 196 17.47 17.21 30.34
C LEU A 196 17.26 15.70 30.38
N ALA A 197 16.04 15.21 30.12
CA ALA A 197 15.76 13.78 30.07
C ALA A 197 16.51 13.10 28.92
N GLU A 198 16.57 13.73 27.75
CA GLU A 198 17.32 13.27 26.58
C GLU A 198 18.84 13.30 26.81
N ALA A 199 19.33 14.27 27.58
CA ALA A 199 20.71 14.34 28.05
C ALA A 199 21.03 13.36 29.21
N GLY A 200 20.08 12.51 29.64
CA GLY A 200 20.29 11.50 30.69
C GLY A 200 19.97 11.94 32.13
N PHE A 201 19.32 13.09 32.30
CA PHE A 201 18.96 13.70 33.60
C PHE A 201 17.44 13.88 33.73
N PRO A 202 16.66 12.79 33.79
CA PRO A 202 15.20 12.86 33.76
C PRO A 202 14.61 13.56 34.99
N VAL A 203 13.64 14.44 34.75
CA VAL A 203 12.82 15.09 35.78
C VAL A 203 11.55 14.27 35.98
N SER A 204 11.34 13.69 37.16
CA SER A 204 10.17 12.86 37.46
C SER A 204 8.88 13.68 37.60
N GLY A 205 7.77 13.14 37.09
CA GLY A 205 6.43 13.77 37.10
C GLY A 205 5.96 14.29 35.73
N SER A 206 4.69 14.70 35.63
CA SER A 206 4.16 15.32 34.40
C SER A 206 4.83 16.69 34.16
N PRO A 207 5.32 17.00 32.94
CA PRO A 207 6.06 18.22 32.69
C PRO A 207 5.14 19.44 32.77
N THR A 208 5.29 20.21 33.85
CA THR A 208 4.65 21.51 34.06
C THR A 208 5.57 22.66 33.62
N GLU A 209 5.03 23.87 33.47
CA GLU A 209 5.81 25.09 33.25
C GLU A 209 6.61 25.55 34.49
N TYR A 210 6.44 24.90 35.63
CA TYR A 210 7.11 25.27 36.89
C TYR A 210 8.49 24.64 37.00
N PHE A 211 9.51 25.47 37.21
CA PHE A 211 10.86 25.06 37.53
C PHE A 211 10.97 24.78 39.04
N GLY A 212 10.65 23.55 39.42
CA GLY A 212 10.64 23.10 40.82
C GLY A 212 11.96 22.52 41.30
N SER A 213 11.98 22.02 42.54
CA SER A 213 13.18 21.51 43.21
C SER A 213 13.78 20.28 42.52
N VAL A 214 12.94 19.44 41.90
CA VAL A 214 13.39 18.28 41.11
C VAL A 214 14.10 18.74 39.84
N THR A 215 13.54 19.74 39.13
CA THR A 215 14.17 20.33 37.94
C THR A 215 15.50 20.99 38.28
N GLU A 216 15.53 21.77 39.36
CA GLU A 216 16.77 22.37 39.86
C GLU A 216 17.84 21.33 40.20
N SER A 217 17.43 20.22 40.84
CA SER A 217 18.34 19.13 41.20
C SER A 217 18.93 18.45 39.95
N GLN A 218 18.11 18.23 38.92
CA GLN A 218 18.59 17.66 37.65
C GLN A 218 19.49 18.62 36.87
N VAL A 219 19.18 19.92 36.88
CA VAL A 219 20.08 20.94 36.30
C VAL A 219 21.43 20.95 37.02
N LYS A 220 21.45 20.88 38.36
CA LYS A 220 22.70 20.78 39.13
C LYS A 220 23.46 19.49 38.79
N ALA A 221 22.76 18.36 38.63
CA ALA A 221 23.37 17.09 38.25
C ALA A 221 24.01 17.16 36.85
N PHE A 222 23.28 17.68 35.86
CA PHE A 222 23.76 17.93 34.52
C PHE A 222 25.00 18.84 34.53
N GLN A 223 24.93 19.98 35.24
CA GLN A 223 26.05 20.90 35.37
C GLN A 223 27.30 20.22 35.94
N ARG A 224 27.17 19.41 37.01
CA ARG A 224 28.31 18.65 37.58
C ARG A 224 28.91 17.67 36.60
N ALA A 225 28.06 16.91 35.91
CA ALA A 225 28.49 15.87 34.97
C ALA A 225 29.30 16.44 33.79
N HIS A 226 29.01 17.69 33.40
CA HIS A 226 29.65 18.35 32.26
C HIS A 226 30.62 19.47 32.64
N GLY A 227 31.11 19.48 33.89
CA GLY A 227 32.16 20.40 34.34
C GLY A 227 31.74 21.87 34.45
N LEU A 228 30.43 22.14 34.54
CA LEU A 228 29.87 23.48 34.77
C LEU A 228 29.73 23.77 36.27
N THR A 229 29.55 25.05 36.60
CA THR A 229 29.19 25.45 37.97
C THR A 229 27.79 24.96 38.31
N ALA A 230 27.66 24.09 39.32
CA ALA A 230 26.42 23.43 39.72
C ALA A 230 25.49 24.32 40.58
N ASN A 231 25.09 25.47 40.05
CA ASN A 231 24.28 26.46 40.75
C ASN A 231 22.76 26.28 40.55
N GLY A 232 22.33 25.38 39.67
CA GLY A 232 20.90 25.12 39.39
C GLY A 232 20.23 26.18 38.53
N VAL A 233 20.98 27.17 38.05
CA VAL A 233 20.51 28.22 37.13
C VAL A 233 20.86 27.81 35.71
N VAL A 234 19.86 27.75 34.83
CA VAL A 234 20.06 27.50 33.40
C VAL A 234 20.29 28.83 32.70
N GLY A 235 21.55 29.21 32.55
CA GLY A 235 21.97 30.37 31.76
C GLY A 235 22.66 29.96 30.46
N SER A 236 23.24 30.93 29.75
CA SER A 236 23.91 30.72 28.45
C SER A 236 24.88 29.54 28.41
N ALA A 237 25.72 29.36 29.43
CA ALA A 237 26.68 28.24 29.50
C ALA A 237 25.99 26.87 29.69
N THR A 238 24.91 26.82 30.47
CA THR A 238 24.14 25.57 30.65
C THR A 238 23.36 25.25 29.39
N TYR A 239 22.77 26.24 28.74
CA TYR A 239 22.12 26.08 27.45
C TYR A 239 23.08 25.63 26.34
N ALA A 240 24.23 26.28 26.21
CA ALA A 240 25.23 25.92 25.22
C ALA A 240 25.76 24.50 25.43
N LYS A 241 25.96 24.07 26.70
CA LYS A 241 26.36 22.70 26.99
C LYS A 241 25.23 21.70 26.78
N LEU A 242 23.99 22.07 27.10
CA LEU A 242 22.82 21.24 26.83
C LEU A 242 22.66 21.04 25.32
N ASP A 243 22.80 22.11 24.54
CA ASP A 243 22.89 22.03 23.07
C ASP A 243 24.08 21.18 22.64
N GLU A 244 25.27 21.34 23.22
CA GLU A 244 26.44 20.52 22.90
C GLU A 244 26.26 19.05 23.23
N VAL A 245 25.51 18.69 24.28
CA VAL A 245 25.23 17.30 24.68
C VAL A 245 24.11 16.70 23.84
N LEU A 246 23.06 17.47 23.53
CA LEU A 246 22.00 17.08 22.60
C LEU A 246 22.55 16.99 21.16
N ASN A 247 23.43 17.91 20.78
CA ASN A 247 24.26 17.83 19.58
C ASN A 247 25.48 16.91 19.78
N GLY A 248 25.71 16.37 20.97
CA GLY A 248 26.71 15.34 21.29
C GLY A 248 26.10 13.95 21.17
N ASN A 249 24.77 13.87 21.10
CA ASN A 249 24.03 12.83 20.41
C ASN A 249 24.04 13.04 18.88
N SER A 250 24.78 14.02 18.33
CA SER A 250 25.07 13.99 16.89
C SER A 250 25.87 12.75 16.57
N ARG A 251 25.50 12.12 15.46
CA ARG A 251 26.22 11.01 14.86
C ARG A 251 27.72 11.35 14.72
N PRO A 252 28.63 10.64 15.41
CA PRO A 252 30.08 10.80 15.24
C PRO A 252 30.50 10.55 13.79
N ALA A 253 31.63 11.12 13.35
CA ALA A 253 32.14 10.84 12.01
C ALA A 253 32.48 9.35 11.81
N THR A 254 33.00 8.71 12.87
CA THR A 254 33.25 7.28 12.93
C THR A 254 33.04 6.73 14.33
N LEU A 255 32.56 5.49 14.46
CA LEU A 255 32.64 4.68 15.69
C LEU A 255 33.33 3.34 15.41
N ARG A 256 34.10 2.84 16.37
CA ARG A 256 34.83 1.55 16.29
C ARG A 256 34.99 0.89 17.65
N PHE A 257 35.48 -0.36 17.64
CA PHE A 257 35.79 -1.09 18.87
C PHE A 257 36.69 -0.29 19.80
N GLY A 258 36.32 -0.23 21.08
CA GLY A 258 37.03 0.49 22.13
C GLY A 258 36.48 1.88 22.42
N ASP A 259 35.69 2.47 21.51
CA ASP A 259 35.13 3.81 21.70
C ASP A 259 34.11 3.83 22.85
N ARG A 260 34.06 4.97 23.56
CA ARG A 260 33.01 5.30 24.53
C ARG A 260 32.34 6.60 24.11
N HIS A 261 31.07 6.51 23.71
CA HIS A 261 30.33 7.67 23.23
C HIS A 261 28.82 7.50 23.47
N PRO A 262 28.08 8.55 23.88
CA PRO A 262 26.63 8.48 24.10
C PRO A 262 25.84 7.94 22.90
N TYR A 263 26.20 8.35 21.68
CA TYR A 263 25.60 7.84 20.43
C TYR A 263 25.71 6.31 20.24
N VAL A 264 26.63 5.62 20.91
CA VAL A 264 26.73 4.14 20.84
C VAL A 264 25.45 3.48 21.34
N ILE A 265 24.74 4.09 22.29
CA ILE A 265 23.44 3.61 22.75
C ILE A 265 22.41 3.68 21.62
N GLN A 266 22.38 4.80 20.88
CA GLN A 266 21.49 4.96 19.73
C GLN A 266 21.86 4.00 18.60
N LEU A 267 23.15 3.88 18.26
CA LEU A 267 23.65 2.90 17.29
C LEU A 267 23.19 1.47 17.62
N LYS A 268 23.21 1.06 18.90
CA LYS A 268 22.75 -0.28 19.31
C LYS A 268 21.25 -0.46 19.11
N LYS A 269 20.45 0.58 19.35
CA LYS A 269 19.00 0.58 19.07
C LYS A 269 18.73 0.51 17.57
N ASP A 270 19.42 1.34 16.80
CA ASP A 270 19.36 1.41 15.34
C ASP A 270 19.74 0.06 14.71
N LEU A 271 20.83 -0.56 15.17
CA LEU A 271 21.23 -1.90 14.73
C LEU A 271 20.18 -2.95 15.09
N ALA A 272 19.62 -2.91 16.30
CA ALA A 272 18.57 -3.84 16.70
C ALA A 272 17.29 -3.68 15.86
N GLU A 273 16.88 -2.45 15.59
CA GLU A 273 15.74 -2.12 14.72
C GLU A 273 16.00 -2.51 13.26
N ALA A 274 17.26 -2.44 12.81
CA ALA A 274 17.72 -2.94 11.52
C ALA A 274 17.90 -4.48 11.46
N GLY A 275 17.64 -5.21 12.55
CA GLY A 275 17.72 -6.69 12.60
C GLY A 275 19.05 -7.28 13.09
N PHE A 276 19.92 -6.45 13.68
CA PHE A 276 21.27 -6.81 14.18
C PHE A 276 21.39 -6.52 15.69
N PRO A 277 20.65 -7.24 16.55
CA PRO A 277 20.59 -6.93 17.97
C PRO A 277 21.94 -7.14 18.66
N VAL A 278 22.34 -6.16 19.48
CA VAL A 278 23.51 -6.22 20.35
C VAL A 278 23.05 -6.68 21.74
N SER A 279 23.49 -7.87 22.18
CA SER A 279 23.13 -8.41 23.50
C SER A 279 23.91 -7.72 24.63
N GLY A 280 23.24 -7.48 25.76
CA GLY A 280 23.76 -6.76 26.93
C GLY A 280 23.29 -5.29 26.99
N SER A 281 23.06 -4.78 28.21
CA SER A 281 22.47 -3.45 28.50
C SER A 281 23.04 -2.30 27.65
N PRO A 282 22.25 -1.24 27.37
CA PRO A 282 22.69 -0.10 26.56
C PRO A 282 23.76 0.71 27.29
N THR A 283 25.02 0.34 27.10
CA THR A 283 26.19 1.11 27.53
C THR A 283 26.70 1.99 26.40
N GLU A 284 27.42 3.04 26.75
CA GLU A 284 28.12 3.91 25.79
C GLU A 284 29.36 3.25 25.16
N TYR A 285 29.72 2.03 25.59
CA TYR A 285 30.92 1.34 25.13
C TYR A 285 30.66 0.54 23.85
N PHE A 286 31.45 0.80 22.82
CA PHE A 286 31.49 0.03 21.58
C PHE A 286 32.40 -1.19 21.77
N GLY A 287 31.81 -2.29 22.25
CA GLY A 287 32.53 -3.53 22.54
C GLY A 287 32.52 -4.53 21.37
N SER A 288 33.05 -5.74 21.63
CA SER A 288 33.21 -6.80 20.62
C SER A 288 31.88 -7.29 20.04
N VAL A 289 30.82 -7.30 20.86
CA VAL A 289 29.46 -7.66 20.42
C VAL A 289 28.92 -6.60 19.46
N THR A 290 29.10 -5.31 19.75
CA THR A 290 28.70 -4.20 18.88
C THR A 290 29.47 -4.25 17.55
N GLU A 291 30.78 -4.43 17.61
CA GLU A 291 31.62 -4.58 16.43
C GLU A 291 31.19 -5.76 15.55
N SER A 292 30.85 -6.90 16.18
CA SER A 292 30.37 -8.09 15.46
C SER A 292 29.06 -7.83 14.73
N GLN A 293 28.13 -7.10 15.36
CA GLN A 293 26.86 -6.73 14.72
C GLN A 293 27.05 -5.69 13.61
N VAL A 294 27.98 -4.74 13.77
CA VAL A 294 28.35 -3.81 12.70
C VAL A 294 28.93 -4.55 11.51
N LYS A 295 29.84 -5.52 11.73
CA LYS A 295 30.38 -6.36 10.64
C LYS A 295 29.30 -7.23 9.98
N ALA A 296 28.33 -7.72 10.76
CA ALA A 296 27.19 -8.45 10.21
C ALA A 296 26.32 -7.54 9.33
N PHE A 297 25.97 -6.35 9.81
CA PHE A 297 25.24 -5.33 9.06
C PHE A 297 25.97 -4.94 7.76
N GLN A 298 27.26 -4.62 7.84
CA GLN A 298 28.09 -4.28 6.69
C GLN A 298 28.10 -5.40 5.66
N ARG A 299 28.28 -6.66 6.08
CA ARG A 299 28.26 -7.82 5.19
C ARG A 299 26.90 -8.00 4.51
N THR A 300 25.81 -7.86 5.26
CA THR A 300 24.45 -8.02 4.72
C THR A 300 24.13 -6.98 3.66
N TYR A 301 24.58 -5.73 3.82
CA TYR A 301 24.29 -4.64 2.90
C TYR A 301 25.43 -4.32 1.91
N GLY A 302 26.40 -5.22 1.76
CA GLY A 302 27.47 -5.10 0.76
C GLY A 302 28.45 -3.95 1.00
N LEU A 303 28.63 -3.53 2.25
CA LEU A 303 29.60 -2.51 2.65
C LEU A 303 30.96 -3.14 2.96
N THR A 304 32.00 -2.30 3.04
CA THR A 304 33.31 -2.73 3.57
C THR A 304 33.14 -3.27 4.98
N VAL A 305 33.59 -4.51 5.22
CA VAL A 305 33.38 -5.24 6.49
C VAL A 305 34.57 -5.02 7.44
N ASP A 306 34.72 -3.78 7.91
CA ASP A 306 35.81 -3.36 8.80
C ASP A 306 35.39 -3.21 10.27
N GLY A 307 34.08 -3.27 10.57
CA GLY A 307 33.55 -3.04 11.91
C GLY A 307 33.55 -1.58 12.34
N ILE A 308 33.92 -0.65 11.44
CA ILE A 308 33.91 0.79 11.67
C ILE A 308 32.60 1.35 11.15
N VAL A 309 31.85 2.03 12.01
CA VAL A 309 30.65 2.76 11.60
C VAL A 309 31.06 4.12 11.08
N GLY A 310 31.40 4.20 9.80
CA GLY A 310 31.67 5.45 9.08
C GLY A 310 30.46 5.92 8.26
N SER A 311 30.65 6.95 7.43
CA SER A 311 29.59 7.57 6.63
C SER A 311 28.77 6.57 5.82
N ALA A 312 29.39 5.60 5.15
CA ALA A 312 28.68 4.58 4.35
C ALA A 312 27.80 3.66 5.21
N THR A 313 28.30 3.21 6.36
CA THR A 313 27.54 2.38 7.30
C THR A 313 26.37 3.16 7.90
N TYR A 314 26.61 4.43 8.24
CA TYR A 314 25.61 5.34 8.74
C TYR A 314 24.49 5.65 7.74
N SER A 315 24.83 6.01 6.51
CA SER A 315 23.85 6.28 5.46
C SER A 315 22.99 5.05 5.15
N LYS A 316 23.60 3.85 5.12
CA LYS A 316 22.85 2.62 4.91
C LYS A 316 21.96 2.28 6.11
N LEU A 317 22.43 2.52 7.33
CA LEU A 317 21.64 2.29 8.55
C LEU A 317 20.40 3.21 8.57
N ASP A 318 20.55 4.49 8.20
CA ASP A 318 19.40 5.41 8.08
C ASP A 318 18.41 5.00 6.99
N GLU A 319 18.92 4.57 5.84
CA GLU A 319 18.09 4.06 4.73
C GLU A 319 17.26 2.86 5.19
N VAL A 320 17.86 1.95 5.97
CA VAL A 320 17.18 0.77 6.52
C VAL A 320 16.12 1.17 7.56
N LEU A 321 16.40 2.14 8.42
CA LEU A 321 15.48 2.59 9.48
C LEU A 321 14.29 3.40 8.94
N LYS A 322 14.50 4.26 7.94
CA LYS A 322 13.43 5.10 7.36
C LYS A 322 12.32 4.30 6.68
N ASN A 323 12.60 3.06 6.26
CA ASN A 323 11.68 2.23 5.51
C ASN A 323 10.91 1.21 6.38
N GLY A 324 11.08 1.25 7.71
CA GLY A 324 10.45 0.31 8.65
C GLY A 324 11.13 -1.07 8.68
N THR A 325 11.44 -1.53 9.90
CA THR A 325 12.01 -2.85 10.27
C THR A 325 12.82 -3.57 9.19
N GLY A 326 14.04 -3.12 8.90
CA GLY A 326 15.03 -4.03 8.29
C GLY A 326 14.59 -4.72 7.00
N ARG A 327 13.83 -4.03 6.13
CA ARG A 327 13.38 -4.59 4.84
C ARG A 327 14.60 -4.98 4.00
N PRO A 328 14.89 -6.29 3.78
CA PRO A 328 16.07 -6.70 3.03
C PRO A 328 16.00 -6.19 1.60
N ALA A 329 17.14 -5.95 0.94
CA ALA A 329 17.15 -5.52 -0.47
C ALA A 329 16.45 -6.54 -1.38
N THR A 330 16.58 -7.83 -1.03
CA THR A 330 15.84 -8.93 -1.64
C THR A 330 15.52 -10.00 -0.60
N LEU A 331 14.35 -10.64 -0.71
CA LEU A 331 14.07 -11.93 -0.07
C LEU A 331 13.76 -12.99 -1.12
N ARG A 332 14.20 -14.23 -0.89
CA ARG A 332 13.98 -15.38 -1.79
C ARG A 332 13.93 -16.69 -1.02
N PHE A 333 13.56 -17.77 -1.71
CA PHE A 333 13.57 -19.11 -1.16
C PHE A 333 14.89 -19.46 -0.46
N GLY A 334 14.80 -19.95 0.78
CA GLY A 334 15.93 -20.33 1.61
C GLY A 334 16.35 -19.27 2.63
N ASP A 335 15.94 -18.01 2.44
CA ASP A 335 16.33 -16.93 3.35
C ASP A 335 15.67 -17.10 4.73
N ARG A 336 16.40 -16.70 5.79
CA ARG A 336 15.88 -16.55 7.15
C ARG A 336 16.07 -15.11 7.58
N HIS A 337 14.97 -14.40 7.78
CA HIS A 337 15.00 -13.00 8.18
C HIS A 337 13.75 -12.63 8.98
N PRO A 338 13.86 -11.82 10.06
CA PRO A 338 12.70 -11.39 10.85
C PRO A 338 11.58 -10.74 10.01
N TYR A 339 11.95 -9.95 9.00
CA TYR A 339 11.01 -9.32 8.07
C TYR A 339 10.13 -10.31 7.29
N VAL A 340 10.54 -11.59 7.14
CA VAL A 340 9.72 -12.61 6.47
C VAL A 340 8.37 -12.80 7.17
N ILE A 341 8.31 -12.60 8.50
CA ILE A 341 7.04 -12.64 9.23
C ILE A 341 6.13 -11.50 8.78
N GLN A 342 6.67 -10.29 8.60
CA GLN A 342 5.90 -9.14 8.13
C GLN A 342 5.46 -9.31 6.67
N LEU A 343 6.37 -9.71 5.78
CA LEU A 343 6.04 -10.05 4.39
C LEU A 343 4.87 -11.04 4.29
N LYS A 344 4.84 -12.08 5.15
CA LYS A 344 3.73 -13.06 5.16
C LYS A 344 2.40 -12.46 5.60
N LYS A 345 2.42 -11.50 6.54
CA LYS A 345 1.22 -10.75 6.96
C LYS A 345 0.74 -9.85 5.83
N ASP A 346 1.65 -9.08 5.26
CA ASP A 346 1.39 -8.17 4.14
C ASP A 346 0.79 -8.92 2.96
N LEU A 347 1.40 -10.04 2.55
CA LEU A 347 0.87 -10.91 1.50
C LEU A 347 -0.53 -11.44 1.85
N ALA A 348 -0.78 -11.85 3.09
CA ALA A 348 -2.11 -12.30 3.51
C ALA A 348 -3.16 -11.17 3.43
N GLU A 349 -2.79 -9.97 3.85
CA GLU A 349 -3.64 -8.78 3.81
C GLU A 349 -4.00 -8.38 2.37
N VAL A 350 -3.07 -8.57 1.43
CA VAL A 350 -3.32 -8.32 0.00
C VAL A 350 -3.86 -9.53 -0.78
N GLY A 351 -4.30 -10.59 -0.08
CA GLY A 351 -5.01 -11.73 -0.69
C GLY A 351 -4.16 -12.94 -1.10
N PHE A 352 -2.90 -13.01 -0.67
CA PHE A 352 -1.93 -14.08 -0.95
C PHE A 352 -1.44 -14.77 0.33
N PRO A 353 -2.33 -15.43 1.10
CA PRO A 353 -1.99 -15.96 2.42
C PRO A 353 -0.96 -17.11 2.36
N VAL A 354 -0.01 -17.08 3.29
CA VAL A 354 0.99 -18.14 3.48
C VAL A 354 0.60 -19.02 4.68
N SER A 355 0.33 -20.30 4.44
CA SER A 355 -0.02 -21.27 5.49
C SER A 355 1.17 -21.58 6.42
N GLY A 356 0.90 -21.78 7.73
CA GLY A 356 1.93 -22.13 8.73
C GLY A 356 2.70 -20.95 9.35
N SER A 357 2.12 -19.75 9.38
CA SER A 357 2.70 -18.52 9.98
C SER A 357 2.55 -18.47 11.52
N PRO A 358 3.44 -17.83 12.32
CA PRO A 358 4.59 -17.01 11.93
C PRO A 358 5.96 -17.70 12.10
N THR A 359 6.75 -17.73 11.02
CA THR A 359 8.18 -18.14 11.04
C THR A 359 9.02 -17.17 10.21
N GLU A 360 10.30 -17.02 10.56
CA GLU A 360 11.27 -16.16 9.86
C GLU A 360 11.82 -16.80 8.57
N TYR A 361 11.43 -18.04 8.25
CA TYR A 361 11.93 -18.77 7.09
C TYR A 361 11.11 -18.50 5.82
N PHE A 362 11.77 -18.09 4.75
CA PHE A 362 11.20 -17.93 3.43
C PHE A 362 11.24 -19.28 2.69
N GLY A 363 10.19 -20.07 2.89
CA GLY A 363 10.05 -21.40 2.29
C GLY A 363 9.31 -21.39 0.95
N SER A 364 9.07 -22.59 0.41
CA SER A 364 8.43 -22.80 -0.91
C SER A 364 7.00 -22.25 -0.97
N VAL A 365 6.26 -22.28 0.14
CA VAL A 365 4.91 -21.69 0.22
C VAL A 365 4.98 -20.17 0.11
N THR A 366 5.93 -19.53 0.80
CA THR A 366 6.16 -18.08 0.73
C THR A 366 6.56 -17.67 -0.67
N GLU A 367 7.51 -18.39 -1.28
CA GLU A 367 7.94 -18.15 -2.67
C GLU A 367 6.77 -18.29 -3.65
N SER A 368 5.91 -19.30 -3.47
CA SER A 368 4.74 -19.51 -4.33
C SER A 368 3.75 -18.36 -4.23
N GLN A 369 3.50 -17.83 -3.03
CA GLN A 369 2.62 -16.68 -2.83
C GLN A 369 3.22 -15.39 -3.37
N VAL A 370 4.54 -15.20 -3.25
CA VAL A 370 5.24 -14.07 -3.87
C VAL A 370 5.11 -14.14 -5.39
N LYS A 371 5.30 -15.30 -6.02
CA LYS A 371 5.08 -15.47 -7.47
C LYS A 371 3.64 -15.19 -7.87
N ALA A 372 2.68 -15.65 -7.07
CA ALA A 372 1.25 -15.39 -7.32
C ALA A 372 0.94 -13.89 -7.25
N PHE A 373 1.44 -13.20 -6.23
CA PHE A 373 1.37 -11.75 -6.12
C PHE A 373 2.03 -11.08 -7.33
N GLN A 374 3.29 -11.39 -7.65
CA GLN A 374 3.99 -10.81 -8.79
C GLN A 374 3.20 -10.96 -10.10
N ARG A 375 2.65 -12.15 -10.37
CA ARG A 375 1.78 -12.39 -11.55
C ARG A 375 0.54 -11.50 -11.54
N ALA A 376 -0.17 -11.46 -10.43
CA ALA A 376 -1.40 -10.68 -10.29
C ALA A 376 -1.17 -9.18 -10.55
N TYR A 377 0.05 -8.71 -10.27
CA TYR A 377 0.42 -7.31 -10.36
C TYR A 377 1.31 -6.96 -11.58
N GLY A 378 1.49 -7.89 -12.52
CA GLY A 378 2.27 -7.63 -13.74
C GLY A 378 3.78 -7.53 -13.54
N LEU A 379 4.29 -8.02 -12.42
CA LEU A 379 5.71 -8.09 -12.13
C LEU A 379 6.29 -9.41 -12.68
N THR A 380 7.61 -9.45 -12.85
CA THR A 380 8.33 -10.70 -13.13
C THR A 380 8.09 -11.69 -11.99
N ALA A 381 7.51 -12.86 -12.31
CA ALA A 381 7.12 -13.88 -11.34
C ALA A 381 8.28 -14.81 -10.95
N ASP A 382 9.39 -14.22 -10.50
CA ASP A 382 10.64 -14.90 -10.15
C ASP A 382 10.67 -15.42 -8.70
N GLY A 383 9.71 -15.02 -7.85
CA GLY A 383 9.67 -15.39 -6.43
C GLY A 383 10.65 -14.61 -5.55
N ILE A 384 11.33 -13.63 -6.12
CA ILE A 384 12.26 -12.75 -5.42
C ILE A 384 11.52 -11.48 -5.03
N VAL A 385 11.42 -11.22 -3.73
CA VAL A 385 10.88 -9.96 -3.23
C VAL A 385 11.96 -8.89 -3.28
N GLY A 386 12.12 -8.27 -4.45
CA GLY A 386 12.99 -7.11 -4.66
C GLY A 386 12.20 -5.79 -4.64
N SER A 387 12.86 -4.68 -4.99
CA SER A 387 12.30 -3.33 -4.96
C SER A 387 10.93 -3.19 -5.66
N ALA A 388 10.74 -3.83 -6.82
CA ALA A 388 9.49 -3.77 -7.57
C ALA A 388 8.35 -4.50 -6.85
N THR A 389 8.62 -5.68 -6.28
CA THR A 389 7.64 -6.44 -5.50
C THR A 389 7.26 -5.71 -4.22
N TYR A 390 8.26 -5.15 -3.54
CA TYR A 390 8.07 -4.33 -2.34
C TYR A 390 7.25 -3.08 -2.58
N SER A 391 7.62 -2.28 -3.58
CA SER A 391 6.91 -1.04 -3.91
C SER A 391 5.45 -1.33 -4.24
N LYS A 392 5.19 -2.43 -4.96
CA LYS A 392 3.83 -2.80 -5.30
C LYS A 392 3.05 -3.32 -4.09
N LEU A 393 3.69 -4.09 -3.21
CA LEU A 393 3.04 -4.59 -2.00
C LEU A 393 2.58 -3.42 -1.11
N ASP A 394 3.42 -2.40 -0.95
CA ASP A 394 3.09 -1.18 -0.20
C ASP A 394 1.96 -0.39 -0.84
N GLU A 395 2.02 -0.19 -2.16
CA GLU A 395 0.97 0.51 -2.92
C GLU A 395 -0.41 -0.13 -2.67
N VAL A 396 -0.48 -1.45 -2.61
CA VAL A 396 -1.74 -2.19 -2.42
C VAL A 396 -2.24 -2.11 -0.99
N LEU A 397 -1.34 -2.24 -0.02
CA LEU A 397 -1.67 -2.10 1.39
C LEU A 397 -2.19 -0.69 1.71
N LEU A 398 -1.62 0.34 1.08
CA LEU A 398 -2.03 1.73 1.27
C LEU A 398 -3.38 2.08 0.64
N ASN A 399 -3.68 1.53 -0.54
CA ASN A 399 -4.88 1.89 -1.30
C ASN A 399 -6.14 1.11 -0.88
N GLY A 400 -6.02 0.15 0.05
CA GLY A 400 -7.09 -0.77 0.41
C GLY A 400 -7.34 -1.81 -0.70
N THR A 401 -7.65 -3.04 -0.29
CA THR A 401 -7.71 -4.24 -1.14
C THR A 401 -8.55 -4.07 -2.41
N THR A 402 -7.86 -3.72 -3.50
CA THR A 402 -8.32 -3.96 -4.87
C THR A 402 -7.15 -4.55 -5.65
N LEU A 403 -7.28 -5.83 -6.03
CA LEU A 403 -6.36 -6.43 -6.99
C LEU A 403 -6.38 -5.56 -8.26
N PRO A 404 -5.26 -4.98 -8.71
CA PRO A 404 -5.21 -4.22 -9.93
C PRO A 404 -5.41 -5.18 -11.08
N SER A 405 -6.23 -4.74 -11.99
CA SER A 405 -6.57 -5.41 -13.23
C SER A 405 -5.39 -5.35 -14.21
N ASN A 406 -4.25 -5.97 -13.90
CA ASN A 406 -3.35 -6.36 -14.99
C ASN A 406 -3.96 -7.60 -15.63
N LYS A 407 -4.90 -7.33 -16.53
CA LYS A 407 -5.66 -8.31 -17.28
C LYS A 407 -4.70 -9.10 -18.17
N ALA A 408 -4.11 -10.18 -17.63
CA ALA A 408 -3.07 -10.97 -18.29
C ALA A 408 -3.50 -11.57 -19.64
N LEU A 409 -4.81 -11.59 -19.90
CA LEU A 409 -5.42 -12.06 -21.14
C LEU A 409 -6.14 -10.93 -21.89
N SER A 410 -5.80 -9.66 -21.62
CA SER A 410 -6.40 -8.51 -22.31
C SER A 410 -6.21 -8.63 -23.82
N GLY A 411 -7.32 -8.48 -24.54
CA GLY A 411 -7.34 -8.61 -26.00
C GLY A 411 -7.34 -10.05 -26.51
N ARG A 412 -7.33 -11.07 -25.64
CA ARG A 412 -7.48 -12.47 -26.04
C ARG A 412 -8.95 -12.89 -26.00
N THR A 413 -9.35 -13.70 -26.97
CA THR A 413 -10.66 -14.35 -27.00
C THR A 413 -10.49 -15.85 -26.79
N ILE A 414 -11.16 -16.41 -25.79
CA ILE A 414 -11.03 -17.82 -25.41
C ILE A 414 -12.40 -18.51 -25.52
N VAL A 415 -12.46 -19.62 -26.25
CA VAL A 415 -13.65 -20.46 -26.30
C VAL A 415 -13.53 -21.51 -25.21
N VAL A 416 -14.53 -21.57 -24.33
CA VAL A 416 -14.65 -22.58 -23.27
C VAL A 416 -15.81 -23.50 -23.63
N ASP A 417 -15.52 -24.79 -23.67
CA ASP A 417 -16.44 -25.83 -24.12
C ASP A 417 -16.77 -26.81 -22.98
N PRO A 418 -17.88 -26.62 -22.25
CA PRO A 418 -18.30 -27.61 -21.28
C PRO A 418 -18.80 -28.87 -21.99
N GLY A 419 -18.12 -30.00 -21.80
CA GLY A 419 -18.46 -31.29 -22.42
C GLY A 419 -19.93 -31.70 -22.18
N HIS A 420 -20.50 -32.46 -23.13
CA HIS A 420 -21.85 -33.01 -23.05
C HIS A 420 -22.95 -31.94 -22.89
N GLY A 421 -24.09 -32.27 -22.28
CA GLY A 421 -25.21 -31.37 -22.00
C GLY A 421 -26.55 -31.87 -22.54
N GLY A 422 -27.66 -31.37 -22.00
CA GLY A 422 -29.01 -31.75 -22.42
C GLY A 422 -29.24 -33.25 -22.31
N SER A 423 -29.54 -33.89 -23.46
CA SER A 423 -29.78 -35.33 -23.58
C SER A 423 -28.55 -36.21 -23.42
N ASP A 424 -27.34 -35.64 -23.52
CA ASP A 424 -26.09 -36.36 -23.28
C ASP A 424 -25.59 -36.04 -21.87
N PRO A 425 -25.69 -36.96 -20.91
CA PRO A 425 -25.22 -36.75 -19.54
C PRO A 425 -23.69 -36.83 -19.40
N GLY A 426 -22.99 -37.37 -20.41
CA GLY A 426 -21.63 -37.89 -20.25
C GLY A 426 -21.59 -39.05 -19.25
N ALA A 427 -20.45 -39.22 -18.58
CA ALA A 427 -20.32 -40.23 -17.54
C ALA A 427 -21.26 -39.98 -16.35
N ILE A 428 -21.91 -41.06 -15.87
CA ILE A 428 -22.71 -41.05 -14.64
C ILE A 428 -22.13 -42.08 -13.67
N ALA A 429 -21.60 -41.61 -12.55
CA ALA A 429 -21.14 -42.46 -11.45
C ALA A 429 -21.10 -41.69 -10.14
N ASN A 430 -21.11 -42.40 -9.01
CA ASN A 430 -20.93 -41.82 -7.67
C ASN A 430 -21.89 -40.65 -7.32
N GLY A 431 -23.07 -40.63 -7.95
CA GLY A 431 -24.08 -39.58 -7.79
C GLY A 431 -23.81 -38.29 -8.56
N LEU A 432 -22.86 -38.30 -9.48
CA LEU A 432 -22.50 -37.17 -10.35
C LEU A 432 -22.86 -37.47 -11.81
N GLN A 433 -23.14 -36.41 -12.57
CA GLN A 433 -23.21 -36.44 -14.02
C GLN A 433 -22.12 -35.51 -14.57
N GLU A 434 -21.32 -36.00 -15.51
CA GLU A 434 -20.23 -35.26 -16.11
C GLU A 434 -20.69 -33.90 -16.65
N LYS A 435 -21.81 -33.85 -17.38
CA LYS A 435 -22.34 -32.59 -17.94
C LYS A 435 -22.56 -31.47 -16.91
N VAL A 436 -22.87 -31.84 -15.65
CA VAL A 436 -23.12 -30.89 -14.56
C VAL A 436 -21.80 -30.37 -14.01
N VAL A 437 -20.87 -31.28 -13.72
CA VAL A 437 -19.54 -30.94 -13.16
C VAL A 437 -18.74 -30.14 -14.19
N ALA A 438 -18.75 -30.55 -15.46
CA ALA A 438 -18.08 -29.85 -16.55
C ALA A 438 -18.62 -28.42 -16.74
N LEU A 439 -19.95 -28.23 -16.68
CA LEU A 439 -20.57 -26.90 -16.78
C LEU A 439 -20.19 -26.00 -15.59
N ASP A 440 -20.15 -26.54 -14.37
CA ASP A 440 -19.77 -25.78 -13.17
C ASP A 440 -18.32 -25.27 -13.26
N ILE A 441 -17.36 -26.17 -13.54
CA ILE A 441 -15.95 -25.80 -13.72
C ILE A 441 -15.81 -24.77 -14.85
N SER A 442 -16.51 -24.96 -15.96
CA SER A 442 -16.44 -24.06 -17.11
C SER A 442 -16.98 -22.65 -16.80
N LYS A 443 -18.06 -22.52 -16.01
CA LYS A 443 -18.58 -21.21 -15.57
C LYS A 443 -17.64 -20.48 -14.61
N ARG A 444 -16.96 -21.23 -13.73
CA ARG A 444 -15.91 -20.68 -12.87
C ARG A 444 -14.73 -20.20 -13.71
N LEU A 445 -14.31 -21.00 -14.68
CA LEU A 445 -13.24 -20.64 -15.62
C LEU A 445 -13.62 -19.40 -16.44
N GLU A 446 -14.85 -19.32 -16.95
CA GLU A 446 -15.37 -18.15 -17.66
C GLU A 446 -15.22 -16.87 -16.82
N THR A 447 -15.68 -16.93 -15.56
CA THR A 447 -15.60 -15.79 -14.62
C THR A 447 -14.15 -15.35 -14.40
N LYS A 448 -13.25 -16.32 -14.17
CA LYS A 448 -11.83 -16.08 -13.92
C LYS A 448 -11.10 -15.54 -15.16
N LEU A 449 -11.37 -16.09 -16.34
CA LEU A 449 -10.82 -15.60 -17.61
C LEU A 449 -11.26 -14.16 -17.91
N LYS A 450 -12.55 -13.84 -17.70
CA LYS A 450 -13.08 -12.47 -17.86
C LYS A 450 -12.44 -11.49 -16.87
N ALA A 451 -12.20 -11.92 -15.62
CA ALA A 451 -11.48 -11.12 -14.63
C ALA A 451 -10.04 -10.80 -15.08
N GLN A 452 -9.41 -11.71 -15.82
CA GLN A 452 -8.10 -11.52 -16.47
C GLN A 452 -8.19 -10.81 -17.83
N GLY A 453 -9.37 -10.30 -18.21
CA GLY A 453 -9.60 -9.46 -19.38
C GLY A 453 -9.72 -10.17 -20.72
N ALA A 454 -9.85 -11.51 -20.71
CA ALA A 454 -10.23 -12.24 -21.90
C ALA A 454 -11.69 -11.94 -22.27
N THR A 455 -11.99 -11.90 -23.56
CA THR A 455 -13.34 -12.16 -24.06
C THR A 455 -13.56 -13.68 -24.02
N VAL A 456 -14.64 -14.14 -23.40
CA VAL A 456 -14.93 -15.58 -23.29
C VAL A 456 -16.19 -15.93 -24.06
N ILE A 457 -16.09 -16.97 -24.89
CA ILE A 457 -17.20 -17.53 -25.65
C ILE A 457 -17.47 -18.93 -25.12
N MET A 458 -18.66 -19.16 -24.58
CA MET A 458 -19.08 -20.46 -24.09
C MET A 458 -19.79 -21.22 -25.21
N THR A 459 -19.44 -22.49 -25.48
CA THR A 459 -20.21 -23.31 -26.44
C THR A 459 -21.62 -23.64 -25.90
N ARG A 460 -21.76 -23.67 -24.57
CA ARG A 460 -23.04 -23.67 -23.85
C ARG A 460 -22.88 -23.02 -22.47
N SER A 461 -23.91 -22.30 -22.01
CA SER A 461 -23.96 -21.69 -20.67
C SER A 461 -25.07 -22.30 -19.77
N THR A 462 -25.86 -23.21 -20.33
CA THR A 462 -26.96 -23.92 -19.68
C THR A 462 -26.90 -25.42 -20.02
N ASP A 463 -27.86 -26.20 -19.50
CA ASP A 463 -27.95 -27.63 -19.78
C ASP A 463 -28.62 -27.91 -21.14
N VAL A 464 -27.91 -27.58 -22.21
CA VAL A 464 -28.29 -27.85 -23.60
C VAL A 464 -27.22 -28.72 -24.26
N TYR A 465 -27.59 -29.48 -25.30
CA TYR A 465 -26.66 -30.30 -26.05
C TYR A 465 -26.22 -29.61 -27.36
N PRO A 466 -25.04 -28.97 -27.42
CA PRO A 466 -24.43 -28.61 -28.69
C PRO A 466 -23.74 -29.84 -29.30
N SER A 467 -23.99 -30.08 -30.58
CA SER A 467 -23.31 -31.16 -31.31
C SER A 467 -21.80 -30.91 -31.37
N LEU A 468 -21.01 -31.97 -31.60
CA LEU A 468 -19.55 -31.83 -31.75
C LEU A 468 -19.19 -30.85 -32.90
N THR A 469 -19.96 -30.90 -34.00
CA THR A 469 -19.81 -29.99 -35.13
C THR A 469 -20.15 -28.54 -34.76
N ASP A 470 -21.19 -28.31 -33.97
CA ASP A 470 -21.54 -26.94 -33.53
C ASP A 470 -20.45 -26.33 -32.65
N ARG A 471 -19.87 -27.12 -31.73
CA ARG A 471 -18.74 -26.69 -30.88
C ARG A 471 -17.54 -26.25 -31.73
N VAL A 472 -17.20 -27.05 -32.73
CA VAL A 472 -16.13 -26.75 -33.70
C VAL A 472 -16.46 -25.50 -34.51
N ASN A 473 -17.70 -25.36 -34.98
CA ASN A 473 -18.13 -24.19 -35.76
C ASN A 473 -18.06 -22.90 -34.93
N ILE A 474 -18.47 -22.94 -33.66
CA ILE A 474 -18.33 -21.80 -32.73
C ILE A 474 -16.86 -21.41 -32.62
N ALA A 475 -15.97 -22.37 -32.38
CA ALA A 475 -14.54 -22.10 -32.27
C ALA A 475 -13.97 -21.48 -33.55
N ASN A 476 -14.21 -22.12 -34.70
CA ASN A 476 -13.65 -21.73 -35.99
C ASN A 476 -14.19 -20.39 -36.52
N SER A 477 -15.42 -20.01 -36.18
CA SER A 477 -16.04 -18.75 -36.62
C SER A 477 -15.77 -17.57 -35.69
N SER A 478 -15.31 -17.83 -34.45
CA SER A 478 -15.18 -16.80 -33.41
C SER A 478 -13.98 -15.86 -33.55
N GLY A 479 -12.94 -16.26 -34.30
CA GLY A 479 -11.64 -15.58 -34.26
C GLY A 479 -10.91 -15.71 -32.91
N ALA A 480 -11.26 -16.70 -32.10
CA ALA A 480 -10.64 -16.94 -30.81
C ALA A 480 -9.17 -17.39 -30.90
N ASP A 481 -8.41 -17.09 -29.86
CA ASP A 481 -6.99 -17.42 -29.73
C ASP A 481 -6.77 -18.83 -29.16
N ALA A 482 -7.77 -19.40 -28.47
CA ALA A 482 -7.73 -20.77 -27.98
C ALA A 482 -9.13 -21.36 -27.75
N PHE A 483 -9.20 -22.70 -27.79
CA PHE A 483 -10.35 -23.52 -27.47
C PHE A 483 -10.00 -24.50 -26.33
N ILE A 484 -10.79 -24.49 -25.26
CA ILE A 484 -10.58 -25.34 -24.08
C ILE A 484 -11.86 -26.12 -23.78
N SER A 485 -11.85 -27.42 -24.09
CA SER A 485 -12.94 -28.34 -23.73
C SER A 485 -12.71 -28.97 -22.37
N ILE A 486 -13.73 -29.01 -21.51
CA ILE A 486 -13.66 -29.50 -20.13
C ILE A 486 -14.53 -30.76 -20.00
N HIS A 487 -13.90 -31.84 -19.57
CA HIS A 487 -14.48 -33.17 -19.42
C HIS A 487 -14.07 -33.84 -18.10
N LEU A 488 -14.80 -34.90 -17.72
CA LEU A 488 -14.52 -35.73 -16.57
C LEU A 488 -14.45 -37.19 -17.02
N ASN A 489 -13.32 -37.83 -16.79
CA ASN A 489 -13.02 -39.14 -17.33
C ASN A 489 -13.88 -40.22 -16.67
N ALA A 490 -13.98 -41.37 -17.33
CA ALA A 490 -14.58 -42.57 -16.79
C ALA A 490 -13.84 -43.82 -17.26
N ALA A 491 -13.70 -44.79 -16.36
CA ALA A 491 -13.12 -46.09 -16.65
C ALA A 491 -13.91 -47.21 -15.99
N THR A 492 -13.83 -48.41 -16.56
CA THR A 492 -14.40 -49.63 -15.97
C THR A 492 -13.81 -49.94 -14.60
N SER A 493 -12.51 -49.73 -14.43
CA SER A 493 -11.84 -49.84 -13.13
C SER A 493 -12.05 -48.58 -12.30
N THR A 494 -12.65 -48.72 -11.12
CA THR A 494 -12.86 -47.63 -10.17
C THR A 494 -11.59 -47.14 -9.49
N SER A 495 -10.45 -47.83 -9.68
CA SER A 495 -9.14 -47.40 -9.17
C SER A 495 -8.42 -46.42 -10.10
N ALA A 496 -8.84 -46.30 -11.37
CA ALA A 496 -8.29 -45.31 -12.28
C ALA A 496 -8.49 -43.90 -11.71
N ASN A 497 -7.45 -43.07 -11.73
CA ASN A 497 -7.47 -41.72 -11.20
C ASN A 497 -6.43 -40.85 -11.91
N GLY A 498 -6.58 -39.54 -11.75
CA GLY A 498 -5.66 -38.52 -12.21
C GLY A 498 -6.18 -37.67 -13.36
N THR A 499 -5.45 -36.60 -13.64
CA THR A 499 -5.76 -35.60 -14.67
C THR A 499 -4.96 -35.89 -15.94
N GLU A 500 -5.57 -35.72 -17.10
CA GLU A 500 -4.91 -35.77 -18.42
C GLU A 500 -5.44 -34.66 -19.34
N THR A 501 -4.58 -34.17 -20.23
CA THR A 501 -4.96 -33.15 -21.20
C THR A 501 -4.60 -33.61 -22.60
N TYR A 502 -5.58 -33.54 -23.49
CA TYR A 502 -5.49 -33.98 -24.88
C TYR A 502 -5.33 -32.82 -25.83
N TRP A 503 -4.57 -33.03 -26.89
CA TRP A 503 -4.42 -32.12 -28.03
C TRP A 503 -4.40 -32.94 -29.33
N ASN A 504 -4.43 -32.27 -30.49
CA ASN A 504 -4.34 -32.91 -31.80
C ASN A 504 -3.37 -32.17 -32.71
N SER A 505 -2.66 -32.89 -33.59
CA SER A 505 -1.69 -32.30 -34.51
C SER A 505 -2.25 -31.78 -35.84
N ALA A 506 -3.52 -32.02 -36.15
CA ALA A 506 -4.13 -31.60 -37.42
C ALA A 506 -4.08 -30.08 -37.64
N HIS A 507 -4.27 -29.30 -36.57
CA HIS A 507 -4.29 -27.83 -36.62
C HIS A 507 -3.61 -27.20 -35.40
N ALA A 508 -2.92 -26.07 -35.61
CA ALA A 508 -2.22 -25.30 -34.57
C ALA A 508 -1.34 -26.14 -33.63
N ALA A 509 -0.78 -27.26 -34.13
CA ALA A 509 -0.16 -28.34 -33.34
C ALA A 509 0.77 -27.87 -32.21
N THR A 510 1.74 -27.00 -32.55
CA THR A 510 2.70 -26.45 -31.58
C THR A 510 2.02 -25.71 -30.44
N ASN A 511 1.04 -24.86 -30.77
CA ASN A 511 0.31 -24.06 -29.79
C ASN A 511 -0.67 -24.92 -28.99
N SER A 512 -1.37 -25.87 -29.62
CA SER A 512 -2.24 -26.84 -28.94
C SER A 512 -1.46 -27.68 -27.93
N ARG A 513 -0.26 -28.17 -28.31
CA ARG A 513 0.61 -28.92 -27.40
C ARG A 513 1.15 -28.05 -26.26
N SER A 514 1.53 -26.80 -26.54
CA SER A 514 1.97 -25.83 -25.52
C SER A 514 0.85 -25.53 -24.51
N LEU A 515 -0.35 -25.23 -25.00
CA LEU A 515 -1.53 -25.00 -24.18
C LEU A 515 -1.86 -26.21 -23.31
N ALA A 516 -1.86 -27.41 -23.90
CA ALA A 516 -2.10 -28.65 -23.17
C ALA A 516 -1.07 -28.90 -22.06
N THR A 517 0.21 -28.63 -22.36
CA THR A 517 1.31 -28.81 -21.41
C THR A 517 1.20 -27.85 -20.23
N ASN A 518 0.92 -26.58 -20.50
CA ASN A 518 0.78 -25.59 -19.43
C ASN A 518 -0.47 -25.83 -18.58
N ILE A 519 -1.61 -26.16 -19.19
CA ILE A 519 -2.83 -26.52 -18.46
C ILE A 519 -2.62 -27.79 -17.62
N GLN A 520 -2.03 -28.85 -18.18
CA GLN A 520 -1.77 -30.07 -17.44
C GLN A 520 -0.92 -29.83 -16.18
N GLN A 521 0.17 -29.07 -16.31
CA GLN A 521 1.07 -28.77 -15.20
C GLN A 521 0.37 -27.96 -14.09
N GLU A 522 -0.31 -26.88 -14.46
CA GLU A 522 -0.93 -25.97 -13.50
C GLU A 522 -2.19 -26.58 -12.87
N LEU A 523 -2.98 -27.36 -13.63
CA LEU A 523 -4.14 -28.08 -13.11
C LEU A 523 -3.72 -29.12 -12.09
N VAL A 524 -2.80 -30.04 -12.43
CA VAL A 524 -2.30 -31.05 -11.49
C VAL A 524 -1.79 -30.41 -10.20
N ARG A 525 -1.07 -29.29 -10.30
CA ARG A 525 -0.57 -28.54 -9.14
C ARG A 525 -1.69 -27.96 -8.29
N ALA A 526 -2.70 -27.36 -8.92
CA ALA A 526 -3.81 -26.71 -8.24
C ALA A 526 -4.73 -27.71 -7.52
N ILE A 527 -4.98 -28.87 -8.13
CA ILE A 527 -5.91 -29.86 -7.59
C ILE A 527 -5.23 -31.11 -7.05
N ASN A 528 -3.91 -31.17 -6.94
CA ASN A 528 -3.16 -32.29 -6.36
C ASN A 528 -3.72 -33.67 -6.78
N THR A 529 -3.75 -33.92 -8.09
CA THR A 529 -4.18 -35.18 -8.71
C THR A 529 -2.98 -35.94 -9.25
N ASN A 530 -3.16 -37.23 -9.54
CA ASN A 530 -2.14 -37.99 -10.24
C ASN A 530 -1.94 -37.43 -11.66
N ASN A 531 -0.69 -37.19 -12.06
CA ASN A 531 -0.38 -36.61 -13.36
C ASN A 531 -0.32 -37.71 -14.44
N ARG A 532 -1.34 -37.79 -15.30
CA ARG A 532 -1.40 -38.78 -16.40
C ARG A 532 -0.83 -38.24 -17.72
N GLY A 533 -0.33 -37.00 -17.70
CA GLY A 533 0.40 -36.37 -18.79
C GLY A 533 -0.47 -35.76 -19.88
N VAL A 534 0.23 -35.24 -20.90
CA VAL A 534 -0.36 -34.69 -22.12
C VAL A 534 -0.34 -35.74 -23.21
N LYS A 535 -1.45 -35.89 -23.94
CA LYS A 535 -1.62 -36.95 -24.95
C LYS A 535 -2.17 -36.39 -26.25
N GLU A 536 -1.76 -36.98 -27.37
CA GLU A 536 -2.41 -36.72 -28.64
C GLU A 536 -3.61 -37.66 -28.80
N ALA A 537 -4.77 -37.12 -29.19
CA ALA A 537 -5.98 -37.92 -29.41
C ALA A 537 -6.83 -37.38 -30.56
N ASN A 538 -7.65 -38.25 -31.14
CA ASN A 538 -8.44 -37.97 -32.32
C ASN A 538 -9.90 -37.52 -32.00
N PHE A 539 -10.08 -36.72 -30.95
CA PHE A 539 -11.40 -36.20 -30.58
C PHE A 539 -11.83 -35.08 -31.54
N GLN A 540 -13.06 -35.15 -32.05
CA GLN A 540 -13.55 -34.24 -33.09
C GLN A 540 -13.38 -32.76 -32.73
N VAL A 541 -13.69 -32.38 -31.48
CA VAL A 541 -13.65 -30.98 -31.01
C VAL A 541 -12.25 -30.36 -30.99
N ILE A 542 -11.19 -31.17 -30.96
CA ILE A 542 -9.80 -30.69 -31.03
C ILE A 542 -9.11 -31.04 -32.35
N ARG A 543 -9.58 -32.06 -33.08
CA ARG A 543 -9.07 -32.38 -34.42
C ARG A 543 -9.53 -31.34 -35.44
N ASP A 544 -10.81 -30.97 -35.44
CA ASP A 544 -11.42 -30.16 -36.50
C ASP A 544 -11.44 -28.65 -36.17
N THR A 545 -11.00 -28.28 -34.96
CA THR A 545 -10.80 -26.88 -34.54
C THR A 545 -9.48 -26.35 -35.08
N ARG A 546 -9.51 -25.21 -35.78
CA ARG A 546 -8.38 -24.64 -36.52
C ARG A 546 -7.47 -23.72 -35.69
N ILE A 547 -7.92 -23.34 -34.50
CA ILE A 547 -7.19 -22.54 -33.52
C ILE A 547 -6.54 -23.47 -32.47
N PRO A 548 -5.60 -23.00 -31.64
CA PRO A 548 -5.03 -23.81 -30.55
C PRO A 548 -6.13 -24.44 -29.68
N SER A 549 -6.14 -25.77 -29.57
CA SER A 549 -7.29 -26.48 -28.98
C SER A 549 -6.88 -27.64 -28.08
N VAL A 550 -7.54 -27.76 -26.93
CA VAL A 550 -7.30 -28.83 -25.95
C VAL A 550 -8.60 -29.41 -25.40
N LEU A 551 -8.54 -30.66 -24.93
CA LEU A 551 -9.59 -31.31 -24.15
C LEU A 551 -9.00 -31.76 -22.82
N VAL A 552 -9.55 -31.27 -21.72
CA VAL A 552 -9.04 -31.45 -20.36
C VAL A 552 -9.92 -32.46 -19.64
N GLU A 553 -9.35 -33.59 -19.24
CA GLU A 553 -9.97 -34.55 -18.33
C GLU A 553 -9.52 -34.23 -16.91
N VAL A 554 -10.39 -33.57 -16.12
CA VAL A 554 -10.00 -33.04 -14.80
C VAL A 554 -9.69 -34.17 -13.80
N GLY A 555 -10.41 -35.29 -13.90
CA GLY A 555 -10.23 -36.48 -13.08
C GLY A 555 -11.28 -37.54 -13.44
N PHE A 556 -11.27 -38.69 -12.76
CA PHE A 556 -12.17 -39.81 -13.03
C PHE A 556 -13.44 -39.76 -12.17
N LEU A 557 -14.59 -39.55 -12.81
CA LEU A 557 -15.90 -39.53 -12.16
C LEU A 557 -16.28 -40.91 -11.59
N THR A 558 -15.72 -41.99 -12.16
CA THR A 558 -15.87 -43.36 -11.65
C THR A 558 -15.01 -43.67 -10.43
N ASN A 559 -14.00 -42.87 -10.12
CA ASN A 559 -13.17 -43.03 -8.93
C ASN A 559 -13.87 -42.41 -7.70
N PRO A 560 -14.19 -43.17 -6.65
CA PRO A 560 -14.92 -42.64 -5.49
C PRO A 560 -14.19 -41.50 -4.76
N THR A 561 -12.86 -41.53 -4.73
CA THR A 561 -12.06 -40.49 -4.07
C THR A 561 -12.10 -39.19 -4.87
N GLU A 562 -11.87 -39.25 -6.18
CA GLU A 562 -11.93 -38.06 -7.03
C GLU A 562 -13.36 -37.53 -7.15
N ALA A 563 -14.36 -38.40 -7.28
CA ALA A 563 -15.77 -38.01 -7.29
C ALA A 563 -16.21 -37.30 -6.01
N ASN A 564 -15.74 -37.74 -4.84
CA ASN A 564 -16.02 -37.03 -3.58
C ASN A 564 -15.39 -35.63 -3.55
N ARG A 565 -14.21 -35.45 -4.16
CA ARG A 565 -13.58 -34.14 -4.31
C ARG A 565 -14.37 -33.26 -5.29
N MET A 566 -14.87 -33.82 -6.40
CA MET A 566 -15.69 -33.11 -7.40
C MET A 566 -17.03 -32.61 -6.86
N LYS A 567 -17.51 -33.11 -5.72
CA LYS A 567 -18.68 -32.56 -5.01
C LYS A 567 -18.36 -31.26 -4.26
N SER A 568 -17.08 -30.95 -4.05
CA SER A 568 -16.65 -29.77 -3.31
C SER A 568 -16.50 -28.54 -4.21
N ALA A 569 -17.16 -27.44 -3.85
CA ALA A 569 -16.99 -26.16 -4.52
C ALA A 569 -15.53 -25.67 -4.55
N SER A 570 -14.74 -25.96 -3.51
CA SER A 570 -13.32 -25.57 -3.46
C SER A 570 -12.46 -26.34 -4.47
N PHE A 571 -12.78 -27.61 -4.71
CA PHE A 571 -12.09 -28.41 -5.73
C PHE A 571 -12.43 -27.92 -7.13
N LEU A 572 -13.72 -27.65 -7.41
CA LEU A 572 -14.16 -27.12 -8.70
C LEU A 572 -13.55 -25.74 -8.99
N ASP A 573 -13.45 -24.87 -7.97
CA ASP A 573 -12.77 -23.58 -8.13
C ASP A 573 -11.27 -23.73 -8.37
N SER A 574 -10.61 -24.63 -7.63
CA SER A 574 -9.18 -24.93 -7.80
C SER A 574 -8.88 -25.53 -9.19
N ALA A 575 -9.80 -26.35 -9.72
CA ALA A 575 -9.68 -26.89 -11.07
C ALA A 575 -9.75 -25.77 -12.13
N ALA A 576 -10.75 -24.88 -12.02
CA ALA A 576 -10.87 -23.73 -12.90
C ALA A 576 -9.64 -22.78 -12.79
N GLU A 577 -9.12 -22.58 -11.58
CA GLU A 577 -7.91 -21.79 -11.32
C GLU A 577 -6.66 -22.41 -11.96
N GLY A 578 -6.50 -23.73 -11.88
CA GLY A 578 -5.40 -24.45 -12.54
C GLY A 578 -5.45 -24.30 -14.07
N ILE A 579 -6.63 -24.42 -14.66
CA ILE A 579 -6.84 -24.22 -16.10
C ILE A 579 -6.56 -22.76 -16.50
N LEU A 580 -7.02 -21.78 -15.72
CA LEU A 580 -6.72 -20.35 -15.92
C LEU A 580 -5.20 -20.10 -15.94
N ASN A 581 -4.50 -20.58 -14.92
CA ASN A 581 -3.06 -20.35 -14.78
C ASN A 581 -2.27 -20.98 -15.93
N GLY A 582 -2.66 -22.18 -16.38
CA GLY A 582 -2.09 -22.80 -17.57
C GLY A 582 -2.36 -22.01 -18.85
N THR A 583 -3.56 -21.43 -18.98
CA THR A 583 -3.93 -20.58 -20.12
C THR A 583 -3.12 -19.28 -20.13
N ILE A 584 -2.98 -18.60 -18.99
CA ILE A 584 -2.13 -17.40 -18.86
C ILE A 584 -0.68 -17.72 -19.25
N LYS A 585 -0.13 -18.83 -18.75
CA LYS A 585 1.24 -19.27 -19.04
C LYS A 585 1.46 -19.68 -20.50
N HIS A 586 0.41 -20.02 -21.24
CA HIS A 586 0.53 -20.27 -22.68
C HIS A 586 0.71 -18.97 -23.47
N PHE A 587 0.15 -17.87 -22.98
CA PHE A 587 0.03 -16.61 -23.71
C PHE A 587 1.06 -15.54 -23.32
N ASN A 588 1.82 -15.80 -22.26
CA ASN A 588 2.91 -15.01 -21.71
C ASN A 588 4.18 -15.87 -21.67
#